data_AF-A0A6G1AUK5-F1
#
_entry.id   AF-A0A6G1AUK5-F1
#
_cell.length_a   1.000
_cell.length_b   1.000
_cell.length_c   1.000
_cell.angle_alpha   90.00
_cell.angle_beta   90.00
_cell.angle_gamma   90.00
#
_symmetry.space_group_name_H-M   'P 1'
#
loop_
_entity.id
_entity.type
_entity.pdbx_description
1 polymer ?
#
loop_
_entity_poly.entity_id
_entity_poly.type
_entity_poly.pdbx_seq_one_letter_code
_entity_poly.pdbx_strand_id
1 'polypeptide(L)'
;LLDLGALRPCHSAWNTPLFPIGKPHCNDYRPVQDLREVNKRVMDIHPTVPNPYTLLSTLPPTQIWYTILDLNDAFFSLPLAPNSQEYFAFEWTDPEHGMKGQLTWTRLPQGFKNSPTIFDEALHEDLG
;
A
#
# COMPACT_ATOMS: atom_id res chain seq x y z
N LEU A 1 10.91 8.10 3.52
CA LEU A 1 10.21 6.87 3.96
C LEU A 1 10.91 6.19 5.13
N LEU A 2 12.25 6.08 5.11
CA LEU A 2 13.03 5.61 6.28
C LEU A 2 12.83 6.51 7.50
N ASP A 3 13.01 7.82 7.35
CA ASP A 3 12.83 8.79 8.46
C ASP A 3 11.38 8.87 8.96
N LEU A 4 10.42 8.53 8.10
CA LEU A 4 9.00 8.45 8.43
C LEU A 4 8.63 7.13 9.14
N GLY A 5 9.59 6.22 9.29
CA GLY A 5 9.39 4.91 9.90
C GLY A 5 8.53 3.95 9.08
N ALA A 6 8.22 4.27 7.81
CA ALA A 6 7.43 3.43 6.90
C ALA A 6 8.26 2.28 6.28
N LEU A 7 9.58 2.45 6.28
CA LEU A 7 10.56 1.43 5.89
C LEU A 7 11.50 1.16 7.05
N ARG A 8 12.00 -0.07 7.14
CA ARG A 8 13.10 -0.42 8.05
C ARG A 8 14.10 -1.38 7.38
N PRO A 9 15.37 -1.36 7.81
CA PRO A 9 16.32 -2.41 7.46
C PRO A 9 15.85 -3.79 7.94
N CYS A 10 16.14 -4.82 7.15
CA CYS A 10 15.82 -6.20 7.50
C CYS A 10 16.83 -7.19 6.91
N HIS A 11 16.73 -8.44 7.36
CA HIS A 11 17.38 -9.60 6.75
C HIS A 11 16.30 -10.65 6.52
N SER A 12 15.78 -10.74 5.30
CA SER A 12 14.66 -11.61 4.95
C SER A 12 15.09 -12.65 3.91
N ALA A 13 14.54 -13.85 4.01
CA ALA A 13 14.64 -14.84 2.95
C ALA A 13 13.85 -14.44 1.68
N TRP A 14 12.92 -13.48 1.82
CA TRP A 14 12.14 -12.94 0.73
C TRP A 14 12.84 -11.75 0.10
N ASN A 15 12.64 -11.58 -1.21
CA ASN A 15 13.08 -10.40 -1.91
C ASN A 15 12.23 -10.20 -3.17
N THR A 16 11.77 -8.98 -3.41
CA THR A 16 11.04 -8.60 -4.62
C THR A 16 11.70 -7.41 -5.29
N PRO A 17 11.67 -7.33 -6.64
CA PRO A 17 12.26 -6.20 -7.35
C PRO A 17 11.56 -4.87 -7.04
N LEU A 18 12.34 -3.80 -7.02
CA LEU A 18 11.88 -2.42 -6.96
C LEU A 18 12.19 -1.72 -8.28
N PHE A 19 11.17 -1.18 -8.94
CA PHE A 19 11.31 -0.51 -10.24
C PHE A 19 11.13 1.01 -10.12
N PRO A 20 11.99 1.82 -10.76
CA PRO A 20 11.74 3.25 -10.90
C PRO A 20 10.73 3.48 -12.03
N ILE A 21 9.56 4.03 -11.69
CA ILE A 21 8.52 4.35 -12.67
C ILE A 21 8.41 5.86 -12.82
N GLY A 22 8.57 6.35 -14.04
CA GLY A 22 8.37 7.77 -14.36
C GLY A 22 6.96 8.24 -14.00
N LYS A 23 6.86 9.40 -13.37
CA LYS A 23 5.59 10.09 -13.18
C LYS A 23 5.18 10.77 -14.51
N PRO A 24 3.90 10.73 -14.90
CA PRO A 24 3.46 11.45 -16.09
C PRO A 24 3.75 12.95 -15.98
N HIS A 25 4.08 13.58 -17.11
CA HIS A 25 4.25 15.03 -17.23
C HIS A 25 5.35 15.67 -16.37
N CYS A 26 6.26 14.88 -15.79
CA CYS A 26 7.44 15.39 -15.07
C CYS A 26 8.64 14.43 -15.24
N ASN A 27 9.84 14.90 -14.92
CA ASN A 27 11.07 14.09 -14.95
C ASN A 27 11.35 13.38 -13.62
N ASP A 28 10.30 13.16 -12.83
CA ASP A 28 10.36 12.55 -11.52
C ASP A 28 10.05 11.05 -11.60
N TYR A 29 10.71 10.27 -10.74
CA TYR A 29 10.48 8.84 -10.62
C TYR A 29 9.82 8.52 -9.28
N ARG A 30 9.03 7.45 -9.26
CA ARG A 30 8.52 6.84 -8.02
C ARG A 30 8.95 5.37 -7.96
N PRO A 31 9.37 4.88 -6.78
CA PRO A 31 9.63 3.46 -6.60
C PRO A 31 8.31 2.67 -6.62
N VAL A 32 8.26 1.60 -7.39
CA VAL A 32 7.14 0.65 -7.43
C VAL A 32 7.68 -0.76 -7.22
N GLN A 33 7.23 -1.42 -6.16
CA GLN A 33 7.63 -2.79 -5.86
C GLN A 33 6.76 -3.77 -6.63
N ASP A 34 7.41 -4.75 -7.26
CA ASP A 34 6.69 -5.81 -7.96
C ASP A 34 6.30 -6.94 -7.00
N LEU A 35 5.09 -6.84 -6.48
CA LEU A 35 4.53 -7.78 -5.51
C LEU A 35 3.76 -8.95 -6.17
N ARG A 36 3.86 -9.17 -7.48
CA ARG A 36 3.09 -10.22 -8.17
C ARG A 36 3.33 -11.62 -7.59
N GLU A 37 4.58 -11.97 -7.31
CA GLU A 37 4.92 -13.29 -6.74
C GLU A 37 4.49 -13.44 -5.27
N VAL A 38 4.51 -12.34 -4.51
CA VAL A 38 3.97 -12.30 -3.15
C VAL A 38 2.45 -12.50 -3.21
N ASN A 39 1.75 -11.74 -4.05
CA ASN A 39 0.31 -11.80 -4.23
C ASN A 39 -0.19 -13.20 -4.63
N LYS A 40 0.58 -13.97 -5.41
CA LYS A 40 0.23 -15.36 -5.75
C LYS A 40 0.29 -16.33 -4.57
N ARG A 41 1.13 -16.05 -3.56
CA ARG A 41 1.36 -16.94 -2.40
C ARG A 41 0.50 -16.56 -1.20
N VAL A 42 -0.02 -15.34 -1.18
CA VAL A 42 -0.94 -14.87 -0.14
C VAL A 42 -2.34 -15.42 -0.40
N MET A 43 -3.04 -15.81 0.67
CA MET A 43 -4.44 -16.24 0.61
C MET A 43 -5.35 -15.10 0.11
N ASP A 44 -6.28 -15.43 -0.76
CA ASP A 44 -7.33 -14.49 -1.18
C ASP A 44 -8.31 -14.24 -0.03
N ILE A 45 -8.72 -12.99 0.13
CA ILE A 45 -9.83 -12.62 1.00
C ILE A 45 -11.02 -12.19 0.15
N HIS A 46 -12.23 -12.33 0.70
CA HIS A 46 -13.43 -11.90 -0.01
C HIS A 46 -13.41 -10.37 -0.18
N PRO A 47 -13.55 -9.83 -1.41
CA PRO A 47 -13.59 -8.40 -1.60
C PRO A 47 -14.92 -7.83 -1.07
N THR A 48 -14.85 -7.05 -0.01
CA THR A 48 -16.00 -6.35 0.60
C THR A 48 -16.29 -4.99 -0.05
N VAL A 49 -15.30 -4.41 -0.74
CA VAL A 49 -15.40 -3.09 -1.36
C VAL A 49 -16.52 -3.09 -2.42
N PRO A 50 -17.60 -2.30 -2.24
CA PRO A 50 -18.67 -2.22 -3.21
C PRO A 50 -18.20 -1.51 -4.48
N ASN A 51 -18.75 -1.89 -5.63
CA ASN A 51 -18.49 -1.13 -6.85
C ASN A 51 -19.08 0.29 -6.73
N PRO A 52 -18.52 1.29 -7.45
CA PRO A 52 -18.97 2.68 -7.32
C PRO A 52 -20.45 2.91 -7.63
N TYR A 53 -21.05 2.14 -8.55
CA TYR A 53 -22.48 2.29 -8.87
C TYR A 53 -23.37 1.84 -7.71
N THR A 54 -23.05 0.71 -7.10
CA THR A 54 -23.75 0.21 -5.91
C THR A 54 -23.61 1.21 -4.76
N LEU A 55 -22.41 1.75 -4.53
CA LEU A 55 -22.18 2.76 -3.50
C LEU A 55 -22.97 4.05 -3.76
N LEU A 56 -22.96 4.58 -4.99
CA LEU A 56 -23.71 5.79 -5.32
C LEU A 56 -25.23 5.58 -5.26
N SER A 57 -25.71 4.36 -5.48
CA SER A 57 -27.14 4.04 -5.38
C SER A 57 -27.70 4.10 -3.96
N THR A 58 -26.85 4.13 -2.93
CA THR A 58 -27.29 4.28 -1.54
C THR A 58 -27.58 5.74 -1.18
N LEU A 59 -27.20 6.70 -2.02
CA LEU A 59 -27.44 8.13 -1.77
C LEU A 59 -28.90 8.49 -2.08
N PRO A 60 -29.66 9.04 -1.12
CA PRO A 60 -31.05 9.41 -1.36
C PRO A 60 -31.13 10.65 -2.26
N PRO A 61 -32.12 10.74 -3.18
CA PRO A 61 -32.27 11.87 -4.10
C PRO A 61 -32.60 13.19 -3.39
N THR A 62 -33.00 13.14 -2.12
CA THR A 62 -33.25 14.30 -1.28
C THR A 62 -31.97 14.97 -0.79
N GLN A 63 -30.83 14.27 -0.81
CA GLN A 63 -29.54 14.84 -0.46
C GLN A 63 -28.96 15.58 -1.66
N ILE A 64 -28.71 16.89 -1.49
CA ILE A 64 -28.23 17.77 -2.57
C ILE A 64 -26.91 18.48 -2.24
N TRP A 65 -26.44 18.33 -1.00
CA TRP A 65 -25.17 18.87 -0.53
C TRP A 65 -24.19 17.72 -0.28
N TYR A 66 -22.98 17.85 -0.85
CA TYR A 66 -21.95 16.83 -0.81
C TYR A 66 -20.60 17.44 -0.45
N THR A 67 -19.78 16.67 0.25
CA THR A 67 -18.37 16.96 0.48
C THR A 67 -17.60 15.70 0.14
N ILE A 68 -16.56 15.85 -0.66
CA ILE A 68 -15.71 14.75 -1.12
C ILE A 68 -14.35 14.94 -0.45
N LEU A 69 -13.89 13.92 0.25
CA LEU A 69 -12.56 13.85 0.87
C LEU A 69 -11.79 12.70 0.22
N ASP A 70 -10.55 12.95 -0.15
CA ASP A 70 -9.63 11.94 -0.66
C ASP A 70 -8.47 11.78 0.33
N LEU A 71 -8.20 10.53 0.71
CA LEU A 71 -7.17 10.21 1.69
C LEU A 71 -5.86 9.91 0.96
N ASN A 72 -4.93 10.87 0.98
CA ASN A 72 -3.62 10.67 0.39
C ASN A 72 -2.82 9.60 1.15
N ASP A 73 -2.14 8.72 0.40
CA ASP A 73 -1.32 7.63 0.93
C ASP A 73 -2.03 6.73 1.96
N ALA A 74 -3.35 6.55 1.79
CA ALA A 74 -4.25 5.85 2.70
C ALA A 74 -3.69 4.56 3.31
N PHE A 75 -3.11 3.66 2.51
CA PHE A 75 -2.59 2.39 3.01
C PHE A 75 -1.45 2.56 4.03
N PHE A 76 -0.65 3.62 3.94
CA PHE A 76 0.44 3.84 4.89
C PHE A 76 -0.03 4.24 6.29
N SER A 77 -1.32 4.57 6.48
CA SER A 77 -1.88 4.76 7.81
C SER A 77 -1.94 3.46 8.61
N LEU A 78 -2.09 2.31 7.93
CA LEU A 78 -2.24 1.01 8.58
C LEU A 78 -0.88 0.37 8.90
N PRO A 79 -0.60 0.03 10.17
CA PRO A 79 0.60 -0.72 10.53
C PRO A 79 0.54 -2.15 10.00
N LEU A 80 1.67 -2.64 9.51
CA LEU A 80 1.82 -4.03 9.09
C LEU A 80 2.31 -4.87 10.28
N ALA A 81 1.64 -6.01 10.52
CA ALA A 81 2.01 -6.92 11.59
C ALA A 81 3.49 -7.33 11.49
N PRO A 82 4.29 -7.29 12.58
CA PRO A 82 5.74 -7.49 12.52
C PRO A 82 6.21 -8.78 11.83
N ASN A 83 5.45 -9.85 11.98
CA ASN A 83 5.68 -11.16 11.33
C ASN A 83 5.42 -11.13 9.83
N SER A 84 4.51 -10.28 9.34
CA SER A 84 4.18 -10.16 7.92
C SER A 84 5.14 -9.25 7.16
N GLN A 85 5.91 -8.41 7.87
CA GLN A 85 6.81 -7.43 7.24
C GLN A 85 7.89 -8.11 6.40
N GLU A 86 8.38 -9.29 6.78
CA GLU A 86 9.45 -9.97 6.04
C GLU A 86 9.08 -10.30 4.59
N TYR A 87 7.80 -10.49 4.28
CA TYR A 87 7.31 -10.88 2.94
C TYR A 87 7.43 -9.80 1.89
N PHE A 88 7.53 -8.53 2.33
CA PHE A 88 7.57 -7.37 1.44
C PHE A 88 8.97 -6.78 1.34
N ALA A 89 10.01 -7.56 1.64
CA ALA A 89 11.38 -7.12 1.54
C ALA A 89 11.82 -6.89 0.08
N PHE A 90 12.71 -5.92 -0.10
CA PHE A 90 13.38 -5.60 -1.36
C PHE A 90 14.81 -5.13 -1.13
N GLU A 91 15.67 -5.34 -2.12
CA GLU A 91 17.04 -4.84 -2.11
C GLU A 91 17.06 -3.34 -2.44
N TRP A 92 17.88 -2.61 -1.68
CA TRP A 92 18.15 -1.20 -1.91
C TRP A 92 19.66 -0.96 -1.95
N THR A 93 20.08 -0.13 -2.91
CA THR A 93 21.44 0.39 -2.98
C THR A 93 21.35 1.91 -3.01
N ASP A 94 21.93 2.56 -2.01
CA ASP A 94 22.13 4.00 -1.96
C ASP A 94 23.53 4.32 -2.50
N PRO A 95 23.66 4.88 -3.70
CA PRO A 95 24.95 5.24 -4.27
C PRO A 95 25.61 6.44 -3.58
N GLU A 96 24.85 7.32 -2.92
CA GLU A 96 25.38 8.52 -2.26
C GLU A 96 26.00 8.18 -0.90
N HIS A 97 25.35 7.29 -0.15
CA HIS A 97 25.80 6.89 1.19
C HIS A 97 26.47 5.51 1.23
N GLY A 98 26.61 4.84 0.08
CA GLY A 98 27.23 3.52 -0.03
C GLY A 98 26.47 2.40 0.70
N MET A 99 25.20 2.61 1.03
CA MET A 99 24.41 1.60 1.74
C MET A 99 23.91 0.54 0.76
N LYS A 100 24.14 -0.73 1.07
CA LYS A 100 23.59 -1.86 0.33
C LYS A 100 23.00 -2.86 1.31
N GLY A 101 21.72 -3.18 1.16
CA GLY A 101 21.03 -4.10 2.03
C GLY A 101 19.58 -4.31 1.64
N GLN A 102 18.83 -4.98 2.50
CA GLN A 102 17.38 -5.16 2.32
C GLN A 102 16.61 -4.19 3.22
N LEU A 103 15.55 -3.64 2.65
CA LEU A 103 14.54 -2.89 3.36
C LEU A 103 13.21 -3.62 3.27
N THR A 104 12.34 -3.38 4.25
CA THR A 104 10.95 -3.81 4.17
C THR A 104 10.00 -2.77 4.74
N TRP A 105 8.72 -2.91 4.39
CA TRP A 105 7.64 -2.05 4.85
C TRP A 105 7.21 -2.37 6.28
N THR A 106 6.95 -1.32 7.05
CA THR A 106 6.30 -1.40 8.37
C THR A 106 4.82 -1.04 8.31
N ARG A 107 4.38 -0.53 7.17
CA ARG A 107 2.99 -0.14 6.85
C ARG A 107 2.49 -0.95 5.67
N LEU A 108 1.17 -0.97 5.48
CA LEU A 108 0.55 -1.71 4.38
C LEU A 108 1.04 -1.16 3.02
N PRO A 109 1.72 -1.98 2.19
CA PRO A 109 2.37 -1.47 0.98
C PRO A 109 1.39 -1.29 -0.18
N GLN A 110 1.72 -0.37 -1.08
CA GLN A 110 1.06 -0.23 -2.37
C GLN A 110 1.43 -1.42 -3.27
N GLY A 111 0.46 -1.95 -4.02
CA GLY A 111 0.63 -3.10 -4.92
C GLY A 111 0.34 -4.47 -4.30
N PHE A 112 0.07 -4.52 -2.99
CA PHE A 112 -0.41 -5.74 -2.33
C PHE A 112 -1.92 -5.94 -2.61
N LYS A 113 -2.30 -7.14 -3.07
CA LYS A 113 -3.64 -7.40 -3.63
C LYS A 113 -4.79 -7.18 -2.64
N ASN A 114 -4.55 -7.41 -1.35
CA ASN A 114 -5.58 -7.31 -0.33
C ASN A 114 -5.62 -5.92 0.33
N SER A 115 -4.72 -4.99 -0.03
CA SER A 115 -4.66 -3.66 0.58
C SER A 115 -5.97 -2.88 0.51
N PRO A 116 -6.71 -2.85 -0.62
CA PRO A 116 -7.98 -2.12 -0.70
C PRO A 116 -9.03 -2.63 0.28
N THR A 117 -9.24 -3.95 0.33
CA THR A 117 -10.22 -4.58 1.23
C THR A 117 -9.86 -4.38 2.70
N ILE A 118 -8.60 -4.58 3.06
CA ILE A 118 -8.12 -4.39 4.45
C ILE A 118 -8.33 -2.92 4.89
N PHE A 119 -8.08 -1.97 4.00
CA PHE A 119 -8.27 -0.56 4.31
C PHE A 119 -9.75 -0.18 4.43
N ASP A 120 -10.60 -0.69 3.54
CA ASP A 120 -12.05 -0.47 3.59
C ASP A 120 -12.67 -1.01 4.89
N GLU A 121 -12.30 -2.24 5.27
CA GLU A 121 -12.75 -2.85 6.53
C GLU A 121 -12.31 -2.04 7.76
N ALA A 122 -11.03 -1.63 7.82
CA ALA A 122 -10.52 -0.84 8.93
C ALA A 122 -11.18 0.56 9.01
N LEU A 123 -11.36 1.22 7.86
CA LEU A 123 -12.02 2.53 7.81
C LEU A 123 -13.50 2.42 8.20
N HIS A 124 -14.17 1.34 7.83
CA HIS A 124 -15.56 1.09 8.21
C HIS A 124 -15.69 0.83 9.71
N GLU A 125 -14.76 0.12 10.34
CA GLU A 125 -14.72 -0.09 11.79
C GLU A 125 -14.50 1.23 12.56
N ASP A 126 -13.66 2.12 12.04
CA ASP A 126 -13.37 3.41 12.69
C ASP A 126 -14.51 4.44 12.53
N LEU A 127 -15.27 4.38 11.43
CA LEU A 127 -16.33 5.35 11.10
C LEU A 127 -17.76 4.86 11.37
N GLY A 128 -17.95 3.55 11.55
CA GLY A 128 -19.24 2.89 11.79
C GLY A 128 -19.73 3.00 13.22
#